data_AF-A0A945YPK8-F1
#
_entry.id   AF-A0A945YPK8-F1
#
_cell.length_a   1.000
_cell.length_b   1.000
_cell.length_c   1.000
_cell.angle_alpha   90.00
_cell.angle_beta   90.00
_cell.angle_gamma   90.00
#
_symmetry.space_group_name_H-M   'P 1'
#
loop_
_entity.id
_entity.type
_entity.pdbx_description
1 polymer ?
#
loop_
_entity_poly.entity_id
_entity_poly.type
_entity_poly.pdbx_seq_one_letter_code
_entity_poly.pdbx_strand_id
1 'polypeptide(L)'
;MSDSPKQHMNELGMAKVPFLFIVDFDMKKPIIIPLDDVDADQIMYSINGKSNYNNSVDIRNDVEFNSHPVEKNRYSKAFNLVQKHIHHGDSFLLNLTMPSDIHTSLNLKEIFYSTAAKYKIWFKDNFVVYSPEIFVKTQNGKIHSFPMKGTIL
;
A
#
# COMPACT_ATOMS: atom_id res chain seq x y z
N MET A 1 -15.89 -26.96 -1.16
CA MET A 1 -16.10 -25.96 -2.22
C MET A 1 -15.38 -24.73 -1.73
N SER A 2 -14.28 -24.30 -2.34
CA SER A 2 -13.55 -23.14 -1.83
C SER A 2 -14.37 -21.89 -2.15
N ASP A 3 -14.99 -21.29 -1.14
CA ASP A 3 -15.71 -20.03 -1.30
C ASP A 3 -14.78 -18.99 -1.91
N SER A 4 -15.23 -18.33 -2.97
CA SER A 4 -14.43 -17.31 -3.64
C SER A 4 -14.13 -16.17 -2.66
N PRO A 5 -12.98 -15.49 -2.76
CA PRO A 5 -12.64 -14.35 -1.90
C PRO A 5 -13.75 -13.29 -1.84
N LYS A 6 -14.40 -13.04 -2.99
CA LYS A 6 -15.57 -12.16 -3.10
C LYS A 6 -16.75 -12.64 -2.24
N GLN A 7 -17.04 -13.94 -2.26
CA GLN A 7 -18.12 -14.52 -1.48
C GLN A 7 -17.85 -14.39 0.02
N HIS A 8 -16.63 -14.68 0.47
CA HIS A 8 -16.23 -14.52 1.87
C HIS A 8 -16.37 -13.06 2.34
N MET A 9 -15.95 -12.09 1.51
CA MET A 9 -16.17 -10.66 1.81
C MET A 9 -17.66 -10.30 1.89
N ASN A 10 -18.51 -10.87 1.02
CA ASN A 10 -19.95 -10.65 1.04
C ASN A 10 -20.60 -11.21 2.31
N GLU A 11 -20.18 -12.40 2.75
CA GLU A 11 -20.68 -13.05 3.96
C GLU A 11 -20.35 -12.22 5.21
N LEU A 12 -19.09 -11.81 5.36
CA LEU A 12 -18.68 -10.93 6.47
C LEU A 12 -19.42 -9.58 6.43
N GLY A 13 -19.58 -9.00 5.23
CA GLY A 13 -20.34 -7.77 5.03
C GLY A 13 -21.81 -7.90 5.43
N MET A 14 -22.48 -9.00 5.05
CA MET A 14 -23.87 -9.30 5.45
C MET A 14 -23.99 -9.50 6.97
N ALA A 15 -23.00 -10.15 7.57
CA ALA A 15 -22.93 -10.35 9.02
C ALA A 15 -22.51 -9.09 9.81
N LYS A 16 -22.17 -7.99 9.11
CA LYS A 16 -21.64 -6.74 9.69
C LYS A 16 -20.37 -6.95 10.52
N VAL A 17 -19.58 -7.96 10.18
CA VAL A 17 -18.28 -8.22 10.80
C VAL A 17 -17.26 -7.31 10.14
N PRO A 18 -16.53 -6.46 10.89
CA PRO A 18 -15.45 -5.69 10.30
C PRO A 18 -14.28 -6.61 9.96
N PHE A 19 -13.65 -6.41 8.80
CA PHE A 19 -12.54 -7.24 8.35
C PHE A 19 -11.48 -6.44 7.60
N LEU A 20 -10.25 -6.95 7.63
CA LEU A 20 -9.13 -6.51 6.81
C LEU A 20 -9.10 -7.35 5.54
N PHE A 21 -8.86 -6.71 4.39
CA PHE A 21 -8.54 -7.42 3.16
C PHE A 21 -7.27 -6.86 2.52
N ILE A 22 -6.43 -7.75 1.99
CA ILE A 22 -5.21 -7.44 1.25
C ILE A 22 -5.26 -8.26 -0.04
N VAL A 23 -5.19 -7.59 -1.18
CA VAL A 23 -5.27 -8.24 -2.49
C VAL A 23 -4.13 -7.75 -3.37
N ASP A 24 -3.49 -8.67 -4.09
CA ASP A 24 -2.51 -8.34 -5.11
C ASP A 24 -3.21 -7.85 -6.39
N PHE A 25 -2.44 -7.20 -7.27
CA PHE A 25 -2.95 -6.62 -8.51
C PHE A 25 -3.66 -7.65 -9.40
N ASP A 26 -3.14 -8.88 -9.47
CA ASP A 26 -3.72 -9.98 -10.25
C ASP A 26 -4.87 -10.70 -9.51
N MET A 27 -5.17 -10.31 -8.26
CA MET A 27 -6.16 -10.94 -7.37
C MET A 27 -5.92 -12.45 -7.13
N LYS A 28 -4.67 -12.92 -7.14
CA LYS A 28 -4.32 -14.34 -7.00
C LYS A 28 -4.15 -14.80 -5.55
N LYS A 29 -3.76 -13.91 -4.65
CA LYS A 29 -3.43 -14.21 -3.24
C LYS A 29 -4.18 -13.27 -2.29
N PRO A 30 -5.51 -13.27 -2.31
CA PRO A 30 -6.29 -12.44 -1.39
C PRO A 30 -6.20 -12.97 0.04
N ILE A 31 -6.05 -12.05 0.98
CA ILE A 31 -6.13 -12.29 2.41
C ILE A 31 -7.35 -11.54 2.91
N ILE A 32 -8.24 -12.22 3.62
CA ILE A 32 -9.45 -11.63 4.21
C ILE A 32 -9.58 -12.19 5.63
N ILE A 33 -9.54 -11.31 6.63
CA ILE A 33 -9.48 -11.70 8.04
C ILE A 33 -10.40 -10.76 8.84
N PRO A 34 -11.36 -11.27 9.64
CA PRO A 34 -12.09 -10.46 10.62
C PRO A 34 -11.12 -9.68 11.51
N LEU A 35 -11.44 -8.43 11.88
CA LEU A 35 -10.48 -7.59 12.60
C LEU A 35 -10.06 -8.17 13.95
N ASP A 36 -10.97 -8.87 14.63
CA ASP A 36 -10.70 -9.50 15.93
C ASP A 36 -9.75 -10.71 15.81
N ASP A 37 -9.61 -11.27 14.61
CA ASP A 37 -8.75 -12.42 14.30
C ASP A 37 -7.39 -11.99 13.70
N VAL A 38 -7.14 -10.69 13.52
CA VAL A 38 -5.86 -10.20 12.97
C VAL A 38 -4.77 -10.29 14.04
N ASP A 39 -3.90 -11.28 13.89
CA ASP A 39 -2.69 -11.41 14.70
C ASP A 39 -1.70 -10.25 14.43
N ALA A 40 -1.52 -9.38 15.44
CA ALA A 40 -0.63 -8.22 15.38
C ALA A 40 0.86 -8.61 15.25
N ASP A 41 1.24 -9.85 15.53
CA ASP A 41 2.59 -10.36 15.29
C ASP A 41 2.82 -10.80 13.83
N GLN A 42 1.76 -10.92 13.03
CA GLN A 42 1.84 -11.22 11.60
C GLN A 42 1.51 -9.99 10.75
N ILE A 43 0.45 -9.27 11.11
CA ILE A 43 -0.07 -8.13 10.35
C ILE A 43 -0.39 -6.98 11.30
N MET A 44 0.26 -5.84 11.10
CA MET A 44 -0.12 -4.59 11.74
C MET A 44 -0.70 -3.63 10.70
N TYR A 45 -1.73 -2.88 11.07
CA TYR A 45 -2.31 -1.85 10.22
C TYR A 45 -2.59 -0.55 10.99
N SER A 46 -2.53 0.56 10.25
CA SER A 46 -3.15 1.83 10.61
C SER A 46 -3.98 2.28 9.41
N ILE A 47 -5.29 2.37 9.55
CA ILE A 47 -6.21 2.78 8.50
C ILE A 47 -7.08 3.90 9.06
N ASN A 48 -6.69 5.14 8.77
CA ASN A 48 -7.43 6.36 9.10
C ASN A 48 -7.89 6.42 10.58
N GLY A 49 -6.95 6.23 11.50
CA GLY A 49 -7.18 6.31 12.94
C GLY A 49 -7.60 5.00 13.61
N LYS A 50 -7.85 3.92 12.85
CA LYS A 50 -8.02 2.56 13.39
C LYS A 50 -6.72 1.77 13.25
N SER A 51 -6.30 1.10 14.31
CA SER A 51 -5.09 0.27 14.32
C SER A 51 -5.22 -0.93 15.24
N ASN A 52 -4.35 -1.91 15.07
CA ASN A 52 -4.23 -3.10 15.93
C ASN A 52 -2.85 -3.20 16.62
N TYR A 53 -2.10 -2.09 16.70
CA TYR A 53 -0.77 -2.05 17.30
C TYR A 53 -0.64 -0.90 18.31
N ASN A 54 0.30 -1.05 19.24
CA ASN A 54 0.65 -0.03 20.24
C ASN A 54 1.86 0.78 19.76
N ASN A 55 1.87 2.10 19.98
CA ASN A 55 2.93 3.02 19.52
C ASN A 55 4.24 2.97 20.35
N SER A 56 4.54 1.88 21.04
CA SER A 56 5.65 1.81 21.99
C SER A 56 6.86 1.10 21.37
N VAL A 57 7.63 1.80 20.53
CA VAL A 57 8.96 1.32 20.12
C VAL A 57 9.95 2.48 20.16
N ASP A 58 11.08 2.26 20.83
CA ASP A 58 12.21 3.17 20.78
C ASP A 58 12.76 3.20 19.37
N ILE A 59 12.63 4.35 18.72
CA ILE A 59 13.14 4.56 17.37
C ILE A 59 14.66 4.66 17.46
N ARG A 60 15.36 3.81 16.70
CA ARG A 60 16.82 3.92 16.58
C ARG A 60 17.20 5.28 15.98
N ASN A 61 18.12 5.98 16.64
CA ASN A 61 18.60 7.28 16.19
C ASN A 61 19.67 7.16 15.09
N ASP A 62 20.40 6.05 15.06
CA ASP A 62 21.41 5.78 14.03
C ASP A 62 20.84 4.80 12.99
N VAL A 63 20.49 5.34 11.83
CA VAL A 63 19.83 4.62 10.74
C VAL A 63 20.57 4.86 9.44
N GLU A 64 21.17 3.80 8.92
CA GLU A 64 21.59 3.79 7.52
C GLU A 64 20.36 3.61 6.61
N PHE A 65 20.17 4.51 5.66
CA PHE A 65 19.12 4.45 4.65
C PHE A 65 19.62 5.06 3.33
N ASN A 66 19.99 4.19 2.39
CA ASN A 66 20.57 4.54 1.10
C ASN A 66 19.64 4.05 -0.02
N SER A 67 19.30 4.95 -0.94
CA SER A 67 18.49 4.62 -2.12
C SER A 67 19.37 4.53 -3.36
N HIS A 68 19.17 3.46 -4.12
CA HIS A 68 19.83 3.19 -5.40
C HIS A 68 18.77 3.24 -6.49
N PRO A 69 18.41 4.44 -6.97
CA PRO A 69 17.40 4.60 -8.01
C PRO A 69 17.90 4.03 -9.34
N VAL A 70 16.95 3.74 -10.25
CA VAL A 70 17.31 3.33 -11.61
C VAL A 70 18.18 4.37 -12.30
N GLU A 71 19.10 3.87 -13.13
CA GLU A 71 19.95 4.70 -13.97
C GLU A 71 19.14 5.72 -14.78
N LYS A 72 19.59 6.98 -14.78
CA LYS A 72 18.93 8.07 -15.50
C LYS A 72 18.70 7.74 -16.98
N ASN A 73 19.67 7.06 -17.61
CA ASN A 73 19.56 6.63 -19.00
C ASN A 73 18.43 5.60 -19.22
N ARG A 74 18.24 4.67 -18.28
CA ARG A 74 17.13 3.70 -18.32
C ARG A 74 15.78 4.42 -18.24
N TYR A 75 15.64 5.34 -17.30
CA TYR A 75 14.41 6.13 -17.18
C TYR A 75 14.16 7.00 -18.42
N SER A 76 15.18 7.69 -18.95
CA SER A 76 15.06 8.55 -20.12
C SER A 76 14.60 7.78 -21.37
N LYS A 77 15.11 6.56 -21.59
CA LYS A 77 14.65 5.70 -22.69
C LYS A 77 13.16 5.36 -22.57
N ALA A 78 12.73 4.94 -21.38
CA ALA A 78 11.32 4.62 -21.12
C ALA A 78 10.43 5.86 -21.26
N PHE A 79 10.87 7.00 -20.73
CA PHE A 79 10.15 8.27 -20.82
C PHE A 79 9.97 8.73 -22.27
N ASN A 80 11.04 8.69 -23.09
CA ASN A 80 10.97 9.08 -24.50
C ASN A 80 10.02 8.17 -25.30
N LEU A 81 10.00 6.87 -24.99
CA LEU A 81 9.05 5.93 -25.59
C LEU A 81 7.60 6.31 -25.24
N VAL A 82 7.33 6.56 -23.96
CA VAL A 82 6.00 7.02 -23.49
C VAL A 82 5.59 8.30 -24.20
N GLN A 83 6.49 9.30 -24.28
CA GLN A 83 6.22 10.55 -24.99
C GLN A 83 5.89 10.31 -26.46
N LYS A 84 6.65 9.46 -27.17
CA LYS A 84 6.38 9.12 -28.58
C LYS A 84 4.95 8.59 -28.76
N HIS A 85 4.53 7.65 -27.91
CA HIS A 85 3.19 7.05 -27.98
C HIS A 85 2.09 8.06 -27.61
N ILE A 86 2.32 8.95 -26.65
CA ILE A 86 1.39 10.04 -26.34
C ILE A 86 1.22 10.99 -27.53
N HIS A 87 2.32 11.40 -28.20
CA HIS A 87 2.26 12.28 -29.37
C HIS A 87 1.63 11.60 -30.60
N HIS A 88 1.80 10.28 -30.73
CA HIS A 88 1.13 9.49 -31.77
C HIS A 88 -0.38 9.33 -31.52
N GLY A 89 -0.84 9.56 -30.29
CA GLY A 89 -2.25 9.44 -29.90
C GLY A 89 -2.64 8.09 -29.32
N ASP A 90 -1.68 7.24 -28.91
CA ASP A 90 -1.98 5.91 -28.38
C ASP A 90 -2.52 5.95 -26.94
N SER A 91 -2.22 7.02 -26.19
CA SER A 91 -2.80 7.31 -24.88
C SER A 91 -2.72 8.81 -24.57
N PHE A 92 -3.61 9.29 -23.70
CA PHE A 92 -3.60 10.67 -23.21
C PHE A 92 -2.74 10.86 -21.95
N LEU A 93 -2.63 9.83 -21.10
CA LEU A 93 -1.92 9.89 -19.82
C LEU A 93 -1.39 8.50 -19.46
N LEU A 94 -0.19 8.45 -18.88
CA LEU A 94 0.42 7.24 -18.35
C LEU A 94 1.25 7.56 -17.10
N ASN A 95 1.12 6.74 -16.06
CA ASN A 95 1.95 6.82 -14.86
C ASN A 95 3.18 5.91 -15.03
N LEU A 96 4.30 6.48 -15.44
CA LEU A 96 5.56 5.74 -15.60
C LEU A 96 6.25 5.62 -14.25
N THR A 97 6.42 4.40 -13.76
CA THR A 97 7.12 4.11 -12.50
C THR A 97 8.30 3.16 -12.73
N MET A 98 9.29 3.24 -11.83
CA MET A 98 10.45 2.34 -11.82
C MET A 98 10.78 2.00 -10.36
N PRO A 99 11.14 0.73 -10.07
CA PRO A 99 11.56 0.35 -8.73
C PRO A 99 12.95 0.90 -8.42
N SER A 100 13.18 1.31 -7.17
CA SER A 100 14.49 1.70 -6.64
C SER A 100 14.88 0.74 -5.53
N ASP A 101 16.12 0.27 -5.56
CA ASP A 101 16.63 -0.60 -4.50
C ASP A 101 16.95 0.27 -3.28
N ILE A 102 16.58 -0.21 -2.09
CA ILE A 102 16.84 0.47 -0.82
C ILE A 102 17.77 -0.41 0.02
N HIS A 103 18.92 0.13 0.40
CA HIS A 103 19.78 -0.45 1.41
C HIS A 103 19.52 0.25 2.74
N THR A 104 19.18 -0.51 3.78
CA THR A 104 18.95 0.07 5.10
C THR A 104 19.30 -0.91 6.20
N SER A 105 19.73 -0.37 7.33
CA SER A 105 19.94 -1.13 8.57
C SER A 105 18.64 -1.50 9.28
N LEU A 106 17.48 -0.98 8.84
CA LEU A 106 16.17 -1.26 9.41
C LEU A 106 15.55 -2.55 8.85
N ASN A 107 14.84 -3.28 9.71
CA ASN A 107 13.89 -4.29 9.25
C ASN A 107 12.51 -3.68 8.94
N LEU A 108 11.64 -4.45 8.26
CA LEU A 108 10.31 -3.97 7.85
C LEU A 108 9.42 -3.52 9.02
N LYS A 109 9.54 -4.17 10.20
CA LYS A 109 8.75 -3.83 11.39
C LYS A 109 9.22 -2.49 11.97
N GLU A 110 10.53 -2.26 12.02
CA GLU A 110 11.11 -0.98 12.44
C GLU A 110 10.70 0.16 11.49
N ILE A 111 10.72 -0.07 10.17
CA ILE A 111 10.23 0.91 9.18
C ILE A 111 8.76 1.26 9.44
N PHE A 112 7.92 0.27 9.75
CA PHE A 112 6.52 0.51 10.08
C PHE A 112 6.36 1.41 11.30
N TYR A 113 7.14 1.20 12.36
CA TYR A 113 7.08 2.02 13.57
C TYR A 113 7.66 3.42 13.37
N SER A 114 8.74 3.56 12.59
CA SER A 114 9.37 4.85 12.31
C SER A 114 8.58 5.74 11.34
N THR A 115 7.62 5.16 10.61
CA THR A 115 6.85 5.88 9.58
C THR A 115 5.51 6.38 10.10
N ALA A 116 5.26 7.69 9.98
CA ALA A 116 3.95 8.30 10.21
C ALA A 116 3.14 8.37 8.91
N ALA A 117 2.02 7.65 8.83
CA ALA A 117 1.12 7.67 7.68
C ALA A 117 -0.33 7.37 8.08
N LYS A 118 -1.30 7.92 7.33
CA LYS A 118 -2.74 7.67 7.56
C LYS A 118 -3.15 6.24 7.21
N TYR A 119 -2.49 5.67 6.21
CA TYR A 119 -2.71 4.31 5.74
C TYR A 119 -1.35 3.62 5.75
N LYS A 120 -1.14 2.67 6.65
CA LYS A 120 0.06 1.83 6.63
C LYS A 120 -0.25 0.40 7.03
N ILE A 121 0.48 -0.55 6.45
CA ILE A 121 0.41 -1.98 6.75
C ILE A 121 1.83 -2.50 6.87
N TRP A 122 2.07 -3.33 7.87
CA TRP A 122 3.23 -4.22 7.93
C TRP A 122 2.73 -5.64 7.86
N PHE A 123 3.29 -6.41 6.93
CA PHE A 123 3.04 -7.84 6.81
C PHE A 123 4.38 -8.55 6.96
N LYS A 124 4.49 -9.32 8.05
CA LYS A 124 5.70 -10.04 8.44
C LYS A 124 6.33 -10.79 7.26
N ASP A 125 7.64 -10.60 7.09
CA ASP A 125 8.48 -11.23 6.06
C ASP A 125 8.02 -11.01 4.61
N ASN A 126 7.09 -10.07 4.38
CA ASN A 126 6.54 -9.76 3.06
C ASN A 126 6.82 -8.31 2.67
N PHE A 127 6.17 -7.34 3.32
CA PHE A 127 6.29 -5.93 2.96
C PHE A 127 5.85 -4.98 4.07
N VAL A 128 6.25 -3.72 3.92
CA VAL A 128 5.66 -2.57 4.60
C VAL A 128 5.11 -1.61 3.55
N VAL A 129 3.91 -1.10 3.76
CA VAL A 129 3.25 -0.12 2.90
C VAL A 129 2.87 1.08 3.74
N TYR A 130 3.03 2.27 3.18
CA TYR A 130 2.50 3.50 3.71
C TYR A 130 1.99 4.35 2.55
N SER A 131 0.78 4.89 2.68
CA SER A 131 0.13 5.71 1.67
C SER A 131 -0.43 6.99 2.31
N PRO A 132 -0.23 8.15 1.67
CA PRO A 132 -0.96 9.37 2.03
C PRO A 132 -2.38 9.40 1.43
N GLU A 133 -2.65 8.57 0.42
CA GLU A 133 -3.85 8.64 -0.41
C GLU A 133 -4.74 7.41 -0.23
N ILE A 134 -6.05 7.65 -0.15
CA ILE A 134 -7.06 6.58 -0.12
C ILE A 134 -7.53 6.27 -1.54
N PHE A 135 -7.66 4.98 -1.85
CA PHE A 135 -8.23 4.57 -3.13
C PHE A 135 -9.74 4.85 -3.16
N VAL A 136 -10.49 4.20 -2.26
CA VAL A 136 -11.94 4.38 -2.11
C VAL A 136 -12.36 4.33 -0.65
N LYS A 137 -13.43 5.05 -0.30
CA LYS A 137 -14.11 5.01 0.99
C LYS A 137 -15.60 4.79 0.79
N THR A 138 -16.16 3.77 1.42
CA THR A 138 -17.60 3.54 1.45
C THR A 138 -18.20 4.12 2.73
N GLN A 139 -19.18 5.03 2.62
CA GLN A 139 -19.84 5.63 3.76
C GLN A 139 -21.29 5.96 3.41
N ASN A 140 -22.25 5.58 4.27
CA ASN A 140 -23.69 5.85 4.10
C ASN A 140 -24.24 5.44 2.71
N GLY A 141 -23.86 4.25 2.24
CA GLY A 141 -24.28 3.74 0.92
C GLY A 141 -23.63 4.44 -0.28
N LYS A 142 -22.64 5.31 -0.07
CA LYS A 142 -21.90 6.02 -1.13
C LYS A 142 -20.45 5.57 -1.19
N ILE A 143 -19.90 5.53 -2.40
CA ILE A 143 -18.48 5.29 -2.67
C ILE A 143 -17.84 6.64 -2.98
N HIS A 144 -16.78 6.99 -2.24
CA HIS A 144 -16.02 8.22 -2.39
C HIS A 144 -14.58 7.89 -2.78
N SER A 145 -13.96 8.72 -3.60
CA SER A 145 -12.52 8.74 -3.82
C SER A 145 -12.03 10.17 -3.67
N PHE A 146 -10.77 10.34 -3.27
CA PHE A 146 -10.17 11.65 -3.03
C PHE A 146 -8.83 11.75 -3.75
N PRO A 147 -8.83 11.79 -5.10
CA PRO A 147 -7.59 11.84 -5.87
C PRO A 147 -6.78 13.07 -5.49
N MET A 148 -5.51 12.88 -5.13
CA MET A 148 -4.61 14.00 -4.87
C MET A 148 -3.91 14.42 -6.16
N LYS A 149 -3.87 15.74 -6.43
CA LYS A 149 -3.08 16.32 -7.52
C LYS A 149 -2.33 17.55 -7.01
N GLY A 150 -1.08 17.67 -7.45
CA GLY A 150 -0.21 18.78 -7.08
C GLY A 150 0.46 18.55 -5.73
N THR A 151 1.78 18.59 -5.73
CA THR A 151 2.60 18.62 -4.52
C THR A 151 3.31 19.95 -4.53
N ILE A 152 3.16 20.75 -3.48
CA ILE A 152 4.04 21.91 -3.25
C ILE A 152 5.35 21.30 -2.74
N LEU A 153 6.41 21.41 -3.54
CA LEU A 153 7.78 21.02 -3.17
C LEU A 153 8.46 22.13 -2.39
#